data_AF-A0A4Y2C884-F1
#
_entry.id   AF-A0A4Y2C884-F1
#
_cell.length_a   1.000
_cell.length_b   1.000
_cell.length_c   1.000
_cell.angle_alpha   90.00
_cell.angle_beta   90.00
_cell.angle_gamma   90.00
#
_symmetry.space_group_name_H-M   'P 1'
#
loop_
_entity.id
_entity.type
_entity.pdbx_description
1 polymer ?
#
loop_
_entity_poly.entity_id
_entity_poly.type
_entity_poly.pdbx_seq_one_letter_code
_entity_poly.pdbx_strand_id
1 'polypeptide(L)'
;MRSFYVDNCVFSVNTKKELARFISESLALLSTAKFELRGWEHSPTEDKIEERQEDRKVPVLGLLWNLPKDTMSLDMKSLMKEDKGPTTKRKILSTVHRIFDPIGFSCPVTLEPKCLL
;
A
#
# COMPACT_ATOMS: atom_id res chain seq x y z
N MET A 1 -12.98 7.84 9.74
CA MET A 1 -11.53 7.74 10.02
C MET A 1 -11.05 6.28 10.04
N ARG A 2 -11.51 5.42 9.13
CA ARG A 2 -11.14 3.97 9.09
C ARG A 2 -10.13 3.62 7.99
N SER A 3 -9.66 4.61 7.25
CA SER A 3 -8.94 4.44 5.98
C SER A 3 -7.55 5.08 5.97
N PHE A 4 -7.19 5.73 7.08
CA PHE A 4 -5.85 6.25 7.31
C PHE A 4 -5.04 5.25 8.14
N TYR A 5 -3.83 4.95 7.69
CA TYR A 5 -2.82 4.20 8.42
C TYR A 5 -1.53 5.02 8.46
N VAL A 6 -1.23 5.59 9.62
CA VAL A 6 -0.10 6.51 9.83
C VAL A 6 -0.10 7.64 8.78
N ASP A 7 0.79 7.60 7.79
CA ASP A 7 0.95 8.59 6.72
C ASP A 7 0.26 8.20 5.40
N ASN A 8 -0.33 7.00 5.32
CA ASN A 8 -1.01 6.50 4.12
C ASN A 8 -2.53 6.59 4.28
N CYS A 9 -3.22 7.02 3.22
CA CYS A 9 -4.68 6.96 3.12
C CYS A 9 -5.06 6.00 1.98
N VAL A 10 -5.66 4.86 2.32
CA VAL A 10 -6.09 3.85 1.36
C VAL A 10 -7.61 3.78 1.37
N PHE A 11 -8.24 4.13 0.25
CA PHE A 11 -9.69 4.21 0.14
C PHE A 11 -10.17 3.71 -1.21
N SER A 12 -11.35 3.08 -1.21
CA SER A 12 -12.01 2.58 -2.41
C SER A 12 -13.31 3.35 -2.63
N VAL A 13 -13.60 3.67 -3.88
CA VAL A 13 -14.81 4.37 -4.33
C VAL A 13 -15.43 3.61 -5.50
N ASN A 14 -16.73 3.78 -5.73
CA ASN A 14 -17.44 2.95 -6.71
C ASN A 14 -17.42 3.56 -8.12
N THR A 15 -17.12 4.86 -8.25
CA THR A 15 -17.19 5.55 -9.54
C THR A 15 -16.02 6.51 -9.78
N LYS A 16 -15.73 6.77 -11.06
CA LYS A 16 -14.69 7.74 -11.49
C LYS A 16 -14.98 9.15 -10.96
N LYS A 17 -16.26 9.52 -10.91
CA LYS A 17 -16.71 10.82 -10.38
C LYS A 17 -16.44 10.94 -8.88
N GLU A 18 -16.70 9.88 -8.12
CA GLU A 18 -16.37 9.83 -6.70
C GLU A 18 -14.86 9.89 -6.46
N LEU A 19 -14.06 9.21 -7.30
CA LEU A 19 -12.60 9.27 -7.21
C LEU A 19 -12.08 10.69 -7.41
N ALA A 20 -12.51 11.37 -8.48
CA ALA A 20 -12.10 12.75 -8.76
C ALA A 20 -12.51 13.70 -7.62
N ARG A 21 -13.73 13.54 -7.09
CA ARG A 21 -14.21 14.30 -5.93
C ARG A 21 -13.36 14.03 -4.69
N PHE A 22 -13.09 12.77 -4.40
CA PHE A 22 -12.31 12.36 -3.23
C PHE A 22 -10.90 12.94 -3.24
N ILE A 23 -10.22 12.89 -4.39
CA ILE A 23 -8.87 13.48 -4.54
C ILE A 23 -8.93 15.00 -4.31
N SER A 24 -9.89 15.69 -4.95
CA SER A 24 -10.01 17.15 -4.84
C SER A 24 -10.34 17.60 -3.42
N GLU A 25 -11.31 16.97 -2.76
CA GLU A 25 -11.70 17.29 -1.38
C GLU A 25 -10.58 16.99 -0.39
N SER A 26 -9.90 15.84 -0.55
CA SER A 26 -8.78 15.46 0.33
C SER A 26 -7.62 16.44 0.22
N LEU A 27 -7.28 16.88 -1.00
CA LEU A 27 -6.24 17.89 -1.23
C LEU A 27 -6.60 19.23 -0.57
N ALA A 28 -7.84 19.70 -0.71
CA ALA A 28 -8.28 20.96 -0.10
C ALA A 28 -8.25 20.90 1.43
N LEU A 29 -8.76 19.80 2.02
CA LEU A 29 -8.80 19.61 3.46
C LEU A 29 -7.39 19.52 4.08
N LEU A 30 -6.52 18.70 3.49
CA LEU A 30 -5.15 18.53 4.00
C LEU A 30 -4.31 19.80 3.81
N SER A 31 -4.50 20.52 2.69
CA SER A 31 -3.85 21.83 2.46
C SER A 31 -4.25 22.85 3.54
N THR A 32 -5.52 22.89 3.93
CA THR A 32 -6.00 23.78 5.00
C THR A 32 -5.27 23.54 6.33
N ALA A 33 -4.92 22.28 6.61
CA ALA A 33 -4.19 21.86 7.79
C ALA A 33 -2.65 21.82 7.58
N LYS A 34 -2.14 22.33 6.45
CA LYS A 34 -0.71 22.34 6.06
C LYS A 34 -0.08 20.95 5.97
N PHE A 35 -0.88 19.92 5.69
CA PHE A 35 -0.39 18.59 5.35
C PHE A 35 -0.20 18.50 3.83
N GLU A 36 1.06 18.45 3.38
CA GLU A 36 1.39 18.28 1.98
C GLU A 36 1.27 16.81 1.56
N LEU A 37 0.36 16.54 0.62
CA LEU A 37 0.22 15.22 0.00
C LEU A 37 1.35 14.99 -1.01
N ARG A 38 2.17 13.96 -0.77
CA ARG A 38 3.36 13.64 -1.58
C ARG A 38 3.06 12.89 -2.88
N GLY A 39 1.88 12.31 -3.02
CA GLY A 39 1.51 11.55 -4.22
C GLY A 39 0.12 10.93 -4.12
N TRP A 40 -0.42 10.56 -5.28
CA TRP A 40 -1.69 9.85 -5.44
C TRP A 40 -1.50 8.70 -6.41
N GLU A 41 -2.02 7.53 -6.04
CA GLU A 41 -2.07 6.34 -6.88
C GLU A 41 -3.50 5.81 -6.88
N HIS A 42 -4.00 5.35 -8.03
CA HIS A 42 -5.34 4.79 -8.17
C HIS A 42 -5.37 3.70 -9.25
N SER A 43 -6.21 2.69 -9.08
CA SER A 43 -6.43 1.68 -10.12
C SER A 43 -6.96 2.32 -11.41
N PRO A 44 -6.67 1.75 -12.59
CA PRO A 44 -7.12 2.32 -13.85
C PRO A 44 -8.64 2.41 -13.90
N THR A 45 -9.11 3.59 -14.26
CA THR A 45 -10.47 3.79 -14.73
C THR A 45 -10.56 3.28 -16.17
N GLU A 46 -11.64 2.58 -16.52
CA GLU A 46 -11.85 1.81 -17.77
C GLU A 46 -11.41 2.51 -19.08
N ASP A 47 -11.29 3.84 -19.10
CA ASP A 47 -10.93 4.63 -20.29
C ASP A 47 -9.39 4.77 -20.50
N LYS A 48 -8.55 4.27 -19.58
CA LYS A 48 -7.10 4.49 -19.57
C LYS A 48 -6.28 3.20 -19.45
N ILE A 49 -6.70 2.12 -20.09
CA ILE A 49 -5.84 0.95 -20.24
C ILE A 49 -4.86 1.24 -21.38
N GLU A 50 -3.79 1.99 -21.10
CA GLU A 50 -2.64 2.03 -21.98
C GLU A 50 -1.97 0.65 -21.95
N GLU A 51 -1.87 -0.03 -23.10
CA GLU A 51 -1.28 -1.37 -23.29
C GLU A 51 0.14 -1.53 -22.71
N ARG A 52 0.81 -0.45 -22.29
CA ARG A 52 2.17 -0.48 -21.72
C ARG A 52 2.25 -0.64 -20.20
N GLN A 53 1.15 -0.71 -19.47
CA GLN A 53 1.17 -0.67 -17.99
C GLN A 53 0.81 -1.99 -17.28
N GLU A 54 0.69 -3.13 -17.96
CA GLU A 54 0.16 -4.40 -17.39
C GLU A 54 0.76 -4.88 -16.05
N ASP A 55 1.98 -4.44 -15.72
CA ASP A 55 2.67 -4.79 -14.47
C ASP A 55 3.20 -3.57 -13.69
N ARG A 56 2.57 -2.39 -13.81
CA ARG A 56 2.92 -1.25 -12.96
C ARG A 56 2.60 -1.58 -11.50
N LYS A 57 3.66 -1.73 -10.69
CA LYS A 57 3.60 -2.02 -9.25
C LYS A 57 4.05 -0.82 -8.44
N VAL A 58 3.26 -0.43 -7.45
CA VAL A 58 3.59 0.66 -6.52
C VAL A 58 3.61 0.13 -5.07
N PRO A 59 4.53 0.61 -4.22
CA PRO A 59 4.57 0.21 -2.82
C PRO A 59 3.41 0.85 -2.04
N VAL A 60 2.72 0.05 -1.23
CA VAL A 60 1.69 0.52 -0.30
C VAL A 60 1.71 -0.35 0.96
N LEU A 61 1.87 0.26 2.14
CA LEU A 61 1.89 -0.45 3.44
C LEU A 61 2.86 -1.66 3.48
N GLY A 62 4.08 -1.50 2.95
CA GLY A 62 5.08 -2.59 2.89
C GLY A 62 4.76 -3.71 1.88
N LEU A 63 3.69 -3.57 1.10
CA LEU A 63 3.25 -4.50 0.06
C LEU A 63 3.42 -3.87 -1.34
N LEU A 64 3.23 -4.67 -2.38
CA LEU A 64 3.19 -4.22 -3.78
C LEU A 64 1.78 -4.29 -4.34
N TRP A 65 1.26 -3.14 -4.78
CA TRP A 65 -0.01 -3.05 -5.48
C TRP A 65 0.21 -3.02 -6.98
N ASN A 66 -0.30 -4.02 -7.70
CA ASN A 66 -0.42 -3.99 -9.15
C ASN A 66 -1.68 -3.19 -9.51
N LEU A 67 -1.48 -2.00 -10.06
CA LEU A 67 -2.54 -1.04 -10.37
C LEU A 67 -3.53 -1.61 -11.42
N PRO A 68 -3.09 -2.10 -12.60
CA PRO A 68 -4.01 -2.64 -13.61
C PRO A 68 -4.85 -3.83 -13.16
N LYS A 69 -4.24 -4.77 -12.42
CA LYS A 69 -4.92 -5.99 -11.98
C LYS A 69 -5.68 -5.79 -10.66
N ASP A 70 -5.51 -4.63 -10.03
CA ASP A 70 -5.99 -4.32 -8.68
C ASP A 70 -5.67 -5.43 -7.66
N THR A 71 -4.42 -5.90 -7.66
CA THR A 71 -3.98 -7.00 -6.81
C THR A 71 -2.83 -6.60 -5.90
N MET A 72 -2.90 -7.07 -4.66
CA MET A 72 -1.84 -6.89 -3.65
C MET A 72 -0.93 -8.12 -3.61
N SER A 73 0.38 -7.90 -3.50
CA SER A 73 1.37 -8.96 -3.44
C SER A 73 2.52 -8.63 -2.48
N LEU A 74 3.18 -9.66 -1.95
CA LEU A 74 4.36 -9.52 -1.10
C LEU A 74 5.62 -9.36 -1.97
N ASP A 75 6.47 -8.38 -1.65
CA ASP A 75 7.82 -8.33 -2.22
C ASP A 75 8.74 -9.29 -1.47
N MET A 76 8.68 -10.58 -1.83
CA MET A 76 9.52 -11.61 -1.21
C MET A 76 11.02 -11.34 -1.37
N LYS A 77 11.43 -10.69 -2.46
CA LYS A 77 12.84 -10.34 -2.70
C LYS A 77 13.32 -9.31 -1.70
N SER A 78 12.51 -8.27 -1.47
CA SER A 78 12.80 -7.29 -0.42
C SER A 78 12.73 -7.93 0.97
N LEU A 79 11.69 -8.71 1.26
CA LEU A 79 11.46 -9.35 2.57
C LEU A 79 12.54 -10.36 2.99
N MET A 80 13.18 -11.02 2.02
CA MET A 80 14.25 -11.99 2.27
C MET A 80 15.65 -11.44 1.97
N LYS A 81 15.77 -10.14 1.68
CA LYS A 81 17.08 -9.53 1.45
C LYS A 81 17.92 -9.64 2.71
N GLU A 82 19.04 -10.34 2.59
CA GLU A 82 20.07 -10.46 3.62
C GLU A 82 20.91 -9.19 3.69
N ASP A 83 21.09 -8.65 4.89
CA ASP A 83 21.96 -7.51 5.13
C ASP A 83 23.40 -7.97 5.41
N LYS A 84 24.28 -7.78 4.42
CA LYS A 84 25.71 -8.06 4.55
C LYS A 84 26.36 -7.20 5.64
N GLY A 85 27.35 -7.75 6.34
CA GLY A 85 28.13 -7.06 7.37
C GLY A 85 27.60 -7.27 8.81
N PRO A 86 28.23 -6.65 9.82
CA PRO A 86 27.97 -6.94 11.23
C PRO A 86 26.51 -6.68 11.62
N THR A 87 25.98 -7.52 12.50
CA THR A 87 24.64 -7.38 13.07
C THR A 87 24.61 -6.21 14.04
N THR A 88 23.70 -5.26 13.80
CA THR A 88 23.50 -4.10 14.67
C THR A 88 22.03 -4.04 15.11
N LYS A 89 21.76 -3.35 16.22
CA LYS A 89 20.37 -3.10 16.67
C LYS A 89 19.51 -2.46 15.58
N ARG A 90 20.10 -1.56 14.77
CA ARG A 90 19.42 -0.90 13.64
C ARG A 90 19.00 -1.90 12.56
N LYS A 91 19.86 -2.88 12.22
CA LYS A 91 19.52 -3.93 11.25
C LYS A 91 18.39 -4.83 11.75
N ILE A 92 18.46 -5.25 13.01
CA ILE A 92 17.40 -6.07 13.62
C ILE A 92 16.05 -5.35 13.53
N LEU A 93 16.00 -4.07 13.93
CA LEU A 93 14.78 -3.28 13.88
C LEU A 93 14.27 -3.10 12.44
N SER A 94 15.17 -2.83 11.49
CA SER A 94 14.82 -2.73 10.06
C SER A 94 14.20 -4.01 9.52
N THR A 95 14.74 -5.19 9.87
CA THR A 95 14.20 -6.48 9.45
C THR A 95 12.81 -6.75 10.04
N VAL A 96 12.61 -6.46 11.33
CA VAL A 96 11.31 -6.64 11.99
C VAL A 96 10.27 -5.69 11.41
N HIS A 97 10.62 -4.43 11.15
CA HIS A 97 9.69 -3.46 10.56
C HIS A 97 9.32 -3.83 9.11
N ARG A 98 10.23 -4.47 8.35
CA ARG A 98 9.94 -4.92 6.97
C ARG A 98 8.80 -5.93 6.90
N ILE A 99 8.63 -6.77 7.93
CA ILE A 99 7.58 -7.80 7.98
C ILE A 99 6.31 -7.34 8.71
N PHE A 100 6.37 -6.21 9.44
CA PHE A 100 5.28 -5.79 10.33
C PHE A 100 3.99 -5.45 9.56
N ASP A 101 4.05 -4.53 8.59
CA ASP A 101 2.86 -4.14 7.82
C ASP A 101 2.31 -5.31 6.98
N PRO A 102 3.14 -6.11 6.27
CA PRO A 102 2.65 -7.28 5.55
C PRO A 102 1.97 -8.35 6.42
N ILE A 103 2.49 -8.60 7.63
CA ILE A 103 1.85 -9.52 8.59
C ILE A 103 0.53 -8.92 9.05
N GLY A 104 0.50 -7.64 9.40
CA GLY A 104 -0.73 -6.96 9.83
C GLY A 104 -1.85 -7.07 8.78
N PHE A 105 -1.52 -6.90 7.51
CA PHE A 105 -2.48 -7.02 6.41
C PHE A 105 -2.91 -8.48 6.14
N SER A 106 -1.98 -9.44 6.14
CA SER A 106 -2.27 -10.86 5.83
C SER A 106 -2.78 -11.67 7.01
N CYS A 107 -2.69 -11.15 8.24
CA CYS A 107 -3.09 -11.85 9.46
C CYS A 107 -4.54 -12.37 9.39
N PRO A 108 -5.57 -11.58 9.02
CA PRO A 108 -6.95 -12.08 8.97
C PRO A 108 -7.13 -13.28 8.04
N VAL A 109 -6.48 -13.24 6.86
CA VAL A 109 -6.55 -14.31 5.86
C VAL A 109 -5.84 -15.58 6.32
N THR A 110 -4.74 -15.44 7.05
CA THR A 110 -3.97 -16.60 7.56
C THR A 110 -4.47 -17.14 8.89
N LEU A 111 -5.22 -16.35 9.66
CA LEU A 111 -5.72 -16.72 10.98
C LEU A 111 -6.88 -17.72 10.87
N GLU A 112 -7.83 -17.49 9.96
CA GLU A 112 -8.98 -18.38 9.76
C GLU A 112 -8.57 -19.83 9.46
N PRO A 113 -7.69 -20.12 8.47
CA PRO A 113 -7.20 -21.48 8.25
C PRO A 113 -6.44 -22.08 9.44
N LYS A 114 -5.71 -21.25 10.20
CA LYS A 114 -4.97 -21.71 11.40
C LYS A 114 -5.88 -22.04 12.57
N CYS A 115 -7.04 -21.41 12.69
CA CYS A 115 -8.02 -21.74 13.73
C CYS A 115 -8.80 -23.03 13.41
N LEU A 116 -8.83 -23.44 12.14
CA LEU A 116 -9.51 -24.64 11.67
C LEU A 116 -8.62 -25.91 11.72
N LEU A 117 -7.32 -25.74 11.90
CA LEU A 117 -6.31 -26.80 12.04
C LEU A 117 -5.93 -26.99 13.51
#